data_AF-A0A0D9YXA8-F1
#
_entry.id   AF-A0A0D9YXA8-F1
#
_cell.length_a   1.000
_cell.length_b   1.000
_cell.length_c   1.000
_cell.angle_alpha   90.00
_cell.angle_beta   90.00
_cell.angle_gamma   90.00
#
_symmetry.space_group_name_H-M   'P 1'
#
loop_
_entity.id
_entity.type
_entity.pdbx_description
1 polymer ?
#
loop_
_entity_poly.entity_id
_entity_poly.type
_entity_poly.pdbx_seq_one_letter_code
_entity_poly.pdbx_strand_id
1 'polypeptide(L)'
;MKNGGRKDAGGGGGGVFVPCVDIKSFVLSLAFLTVFVALWQLQPYGSLLTAARSTASVSASPCSLIATPAAAVATAASAGVVRSENSTADTAKTTPAAVASAVPARSARAARPARVEDPNKRELRPYGSAAALFVQMGAYRGGPRTFAIVGLASKPTHVFSNPYFKCEWLPNPTAGNPSPRPVRTKAYKMLPDWGYGRVYTVVVVNCTFPSNPNADNAGGKLLVHAYYSTTSRRYERFVALEEAPGSYDESRFSPPFPYDYLYCGSSLYGNLSASRMREWVAYHAHFFGPRSHFVFHDAGGISPEVKAVLDPWVRAGRLTVQDIRAQAEYDGYYYNQFLVVNDCLHRYRHAANWTFFFDVDEYIYLPNGQTLDQVLGKLSGYSQFTIEQNPMSSKLCVQDPSKDYSREWGFEKLVFRNSITKVRRDRKYAIQARNAYSAGVHMSQNVYGRTTHKTESLIRYYHYHNSINVMGEPCREFVPVPVNGSKLMFEGIPYVYDDNMKRLAGQIKRFEKEAIGSAHT
;
A
#
# COMPACT_ATOMS: atom_id res chain seq x y z
N MET A 1 -32.10 28.56 37.85
CA MET A 1 -33.27 28.74 38.74
C MET A 1 -34.29 29.56 37.97
N LYS A 2 -35.62 29.39 38.03
CA LYS A 2 -36.61 28.37 38.48
C LYS A 2 -37.93 28.85 37.80
N ASN A 3 -39.03 28.13 37.60
CA ASN A 3 -39.52 26.76 37.84
C ASN A 3 -40.57 26.50 36.72
N GLY A 4 -40.75 25.29 36.18
CA GLY A 4 -41.70 24.28 36.70
C GLY A 4 -43.05 24.37 35.95
N GLY A 5 -43.82 23.31 35.68
CA GLY A 5 -43.67 21.88 35.93
C GLY A 5 -45.07 21.24 35.95
N ARG A 6 -45.31 20.10 35.29
CA ARG A 6 -46.59 19.37 35.37
C ARG A 6 -46.42 17.86 35.22
N LYS A 7 -47.30 17.11 35.88
CA LYS A 7 -47.20 15.68 36.23
C LYS A 7 -47.89 14.72 35.24
N ASP A 8 -47.27 13.55 35.12
CA ASP A 8 -47.79 12.17 35.29
C ASP A 8 -49.11 11.65 34.67
N ALA A 9 -48.95 10.43 34.14
CA ALA A 9 -49.82 9.24 34.26
C ALA A 9 -51.04 9.03 33.32
N GLY A 10 -51.19 7.77 32.90
CA GLY A 10 -52.38 7.23 32.21
C GLY A 10 -52.02 6.25 31.08
N GLY A 11 -51.89 4.96 31.38
CA GLY A 11 -51.61 3.93 30.37
C GLY A 11 -52.88 3.29 29.77
N GLY A 12 -52.74 2.67 28.60
CA GLY A 12 -53.76 1.83 27.97
C GLY A 12 -53.11 0.83 27.03
N GLY A 13 -53.34 -0.47 27.25
CA GLY A 13 -52.73 -1.56 26.47
C GLY A 13 -53.59 -2.02 25.30
N GLY A 14 -52.95 -2.39 24.20
CA GLY A 14 -53.55 -3.13 23.09
C GLY A 14 -52.68 -4.34 22.75
N GLY A 15 -53.24 -5.54 22.83
CA GLY A 15 -52.48 -6.79 22.69
C GLY A 15 -52.20 -7.18 21.24
N VAL A 16 -51.03 -7.78 21.00
CA VAL A 16 -50.72 -8.49 19.75
C VAL A 16 -50.91 -9.98 20.00
N PHE A 17 -51.84 -10.62 19.27
CA PHE A 17 -51.98 -12.06 19.27
C PHE A 17 -50.74 -12.71 18.62
N VAL A 18 -50.07 -13.59 19.36
CA VAL A 18 -49.07 -14.51 18.82
C VAL A 18 -49.69 -15.91 18.89
N PRO A 19 -49.79 -16.67 17.77
CA PRO A 19 -50.27 -18.04 17.83
C PRO A 19 -49.28 -18.90 18.63
N CYS A 20 -49.79 -19.81 19.45
CA CYS A 20 -48.97 -20.75 20.23
C CYS A 20 -48.15 -21.65 19.30
N VAL A 21 -46.93 -21.24 18.99
CA VAL A 21 -45.92 -22.12 18.39
C VAL A 21 -45.66 -23.23 19.39
N ASP A 22 -45.84 -24.49 18.98
CA ASP A 22 -45.50 -25.64 19.82
C ASP A 22 -44.01 -25.58 20.18
N ILE A 23 -43.73 -25.26 21.44
CA ILE A 23 -42.38 -25.13 21.97
C ILE A 23 -41.58 -26.43 21.79
N LYS A 24 -42.24 -27.60 21.79
CA LYS A 24 -41.55 -28.87 21.53
C LYS A 24 -41.05 -28.93 20.09
N SER A 25 -41.91 -28.63 19.12
CA SER A 25 -41.54 -28.54 17.70
C SER A 25 -40.48 -27.47 17.41
N PHE A 26 -40.53 -26.31 18.07
CA PHE A 26 -39.50 -25.27 17.95
C PHE A 26 -38.14 -25.72 18.50
N VAL A 27 -38.12 -26.30 19.71
CA VAL A 27 -36.88 -26.81 20.33
C VAL A 27 -36.30 -27.99 19.55
N LEU A 28 -37.14 -28.91 19.03
CA LEU A 28 -36.69 -29.98 18.14
C LEU A 28 -36.07 -29.44 16.86
N SER A 29 -36.70 -28.43 16.23
CA SER A 29 -36.18 -27.80 15.02
C SER A 29 -34.83 -27.12 15.26
N LEU A 30 -34.67 -26.44 16.39
CA LEU A 30 -33.42 -25.81 16.78
C LEU A 30 -32.32 -26.84 17.09
N ALA A 31 -32.66 -27.94 17.78
CA ALA A 31 -31.75 -29.05 18.03
C ALA A 31 -31.29 -29.72 16.72
N PHE A 32 -32.22 -30.00 15.79
CA PHE A 32 -31.91 -30.53 14.47
C PHE A 32 -31.01 -29.59 13.66
N LEU A 33 -31.30 -28.29 13.65
CA LEU A 33 -30.47 -27.29 12.97
C LEU A 33 -29.05 -27.25 13.57
N THR A 34 -28.93 -27.32 14.90
CA THR A 34 -27.63 -27.29 15.60
C THR A 34 -26.81 -28.55 15.29
N VAL A 35 -27.44 -29.73 15.30
CA VAL A 35 -26.80 -31.00 14.92
C VAL A 35 -26.42 -31.01 13.44
N PHE A 36 -27.29 -30.51 12.56
CA PHE A 36 -27.01 -30.40 11.13
C PHE A 36 -25.80 -29.49 10.85
N VAL A 37 -25.74 -28.31 11.47
CA VAL A 37 -24.59 -27.41 11.36
C VAL A 37 -23.33 -28.04 11.94
N ALA A 38 -23.40 -28.73 13.08
CA ALA A 38 -22.25 -29.42 13.66
C ALA A 38 -21.72 -30.55 12.75
N LEU A 39 -22.61 -31.35 12.15
CA LEU A 39 -22.24 -32.40 11.19
C LEU A 39 -21.70 -31.81 9.87
N TRP A 40 -22.21 -30.67 9.44
CA TRP A 40 -21.71 -29.97 8.24
C TRP A 40 -20.30 -29.40 8.45
N GLN A 41 -20.00 -28.89 9.65
CA GLN A 41 -18.65 -28.45 10.05
C GLN A 41 -17.64 -29.60 10.23
N LEU A 42 -18.11 -30.85 10.35
CA LEU A 42 -17.27 -32.05 10.46
C LEU A 42 -16.97 -32.71 9.09
N GLN A 43 -17.49 -32.17 7.98
CA GLN A 43 -17.12 -32.63 6.64
C GLN A 43 -15.66 -32.25 6.31
N PRO A 44 -14.81 -33.19 5.86
CA PRO A 44 -13.45 -32.87 5.47
C PRO A 44 -13.43 -32.14 4.12
N TYR A 45 -13.27 -30.82 4.15
CA TYR A 45 -13.19 -29.93 2.98
C TYR A 45 -11.98 -30.18 2.02
N GLY A 46 -11.23 -31.27 2.18
CA GLY A 46 -10.00 -31.58 1.43
C GLY A 46 -10.22 -31.98 -0.04
N SER A 47 -11.40 -32.46 -0.43
CA SER A 47 -11.60 -33.06 -1.77
C SER A 47 -12.15 -32.09 -2.83
N LEU A 48 -12.96 -31.09 -2.44
CA LEU A 48 -13.63 -30.19 -3.40
C LEU A 48 -12.69 -29.11 -3.98
N LEU A 49 -11.70 -28.64 -3.22
CA LEU A 49 -10.72 -27.64 -3.69
C LEU A 49 -9.63 -28.23 -4.61
N THR A 50 -9.58 -29.55 -4.75
CA THR A 50 -8.61 -30.25 -5.59
C THR A 50 -9.16 -30.52 -7.00
N ALA A 51 -10.47 -30.76 -7.13
CA ALA A 51 -11.14 -30.91 -8.43
C ALA A 51 -11.18 -29.60 -9.24
N ALA A 52 -11.45 -28.47 -8.58
CA ALA A 52 -11.53 -27.15 -9.22
C ALA A 52 -10.17 -26.62 -9.76
N ARG A 53 -9.04 -27.26 -9.43
CA ARG A 53 -7.70 -26.88 -9.90
C ARG A 53 -7.25 -27.61 -11.16
N SER A 54 -8.04 -28.55 -11.69
CA SER A 54 -7.63 -29.44 -12.78
C SER A 54 -8.28 -29.14 -14.14
N THR A 55 -9.14 -28.10 -14.25
CA THR A 55 -9.92 -27.81 -15.47
C THR A 55 -9.79 -26.37 -16.00
N ALA A 56 -8.83 -25.59 -15.51
CA ALA A 56 -8.58 -24.21 -15.96
C ALA A 56 -7.22 -24.07 -16.67
N SER A 57 -6.99 -24.85 -17.75
CA SER A 57 -5.80 -24.70 -18.61
C SER A 57 -5.99 -25.20 -20.05
N VAL A 58 -7.02 -24.71 -20.76
CA VAL A 58 -7.06 -24.80 -22.24
C VAL A 58 -7.49 -23.45 -22.82
N SER A 59 -6.71 -22.98 -23.80
CA SER A 59 -6.89 -21.71 -24.50
C SER A 59 -8.10 -21.72 -25.44
N ALA A 60 -8.82 -20.59 -25.55
CA ALA A 60 -9.72 -20.32 -26.67
C ALA A 60 -9.88 -18.82 -26.93
N SER A 61 -9.41 -18.34 -28.08
CA SER A 61 -9.83 -17.05 -28.67
C SER A 61 -11.10 -17.27 -29.51
N PRO A 62 -12.00 -16.28 -29.63
CA PRO A 62 -13.27 -16.46 -30.35
C PRO A 62 -13.18 -16.28 -31.88
N CYS A 63 -13.81 -17.22 -32.59
CA CYS A 63 -14.51 -17.14 -33.88
C CYS A 63 -13.97 -16.30 -35.06
N SER A 64 -13.54 -17.01 -36.12
CA SER A 64 -13.73 -16.75 -37.56
C SER A 64 -13.06 -17.91 -38.33
N LEU A 65 -13.56 -18.53 -39.41
CA LEU A 65 -14.74 -18.30 -40.27
C LEU A 65 -15.20 -19.66 -40.91
N ILE A 66 -16.31 -19.64 -41.65
CA ILE A 66 -16.88 -20.79 -42.37
C ILE A 66 -16.13 -21.09 -43.69
N ALA A 67 -16.23 -22.34 -44.15
CA ALA A 67 -15.55 -22.95 -45.29
C ALA A 67 -15.75 -22.30 -46.67
N THR A 68 -14.78 -22.52 -47.57
CA THR A 68 -15.01 -23.17 -48.89
C THR A 68 -13.67 -23.58 -49.56
N PRO A 69 -13.62 -24.66 -50.36
CA PRO A 69 -12.42 -25.09 -51.09
C PRO A 69 -12.48 -24.82 -52.61
N ALA A 70 -11.32 -24.74 -53.27
CA ALA A 70 -10.95 -25.46 -54.51
C ALA A 70 -9.92 -24.72 -55.39
N ALA A 71 -9.06 -25.51 -56.04
CA ALA A 71 -8.28 -25.21 -57.25
C ALA A 71 -7.19 -24.10 -57.18
N ALA A 72 -6.14 -24.10 -58.01
CA ALA A 72 -5.41 -25.18 -58.72
C ALA A 72 -4.11 -24.57 -59.32
N VAL A 73 -3.28 -25.43 -59.96
CA VAL A 73 -2.22 -25.07 -60.93
C VAL A 73 -0.89 -24.51 -60.38
N ALA A 74 0.04 -25.44 -60.18
CA ALA A 74 1.42 -25.47 -60.71
C ALA A 74 2.19 -24.17 -61.03
N THR A 75 3.48 -24.19 -60.65
CA THR A 75 4.57 -24.26 -61.65
C THR A 75 5.82 -24.89 -61.04
N ALA A 76 6.63 -25.55 -61.87
CA ALA A 76 7.85 -26.26 -61.46
C ALA A 76 9.05 -25.82 -62.31
N ALA A 77 10.23 -25.77 -61.70
CA ALA A 77 11.58 -25.75 -62.29
C ALA A 77 12.56 -25.98 -61.12
N SER A 78 13.21 -27.14 -60.97
CA SER A 78 14.47 -27.57 -61.63
C SER A 78 15.68 -26.72 -61.17
N ALA A 79 16.90 -27.23 -60.91
CA ALA A 79 17.50 -28.58 -60.84
C ALA A 79 18.64 -28.52 -59.79
N GLY A 80 19.39 -29.55 -59.37
CA GLY A 80 19.38 -31.00 -59.62
C GLY A 80 20.71 -31.65 -59.14
N VAL A 81 20.74 -32.98 -59.01
CA VAL A 81 21.90 -33.88 -59.24
C VAL A 81 23.08 -33.79 -58.22
N VAL A 82 23.24 -34.71 -57.24
CA VAL A 82 23.94 -36.03 -57.29
C VAL A 82 25.49 -35.87 -57.38
N ARG A 83 26.38 -36.48 -56.56
CA ARG A 83 26.57 -37.91 -56.22
C ARG A 83 27.51 -38.14 -55.00
N SER A 84 27.40 -39.34 -54.39
CA SER A 84 28.43 -40.29 -53.91
C SER A 84 29.92 -40.06 -54.35
N GLU A 85 30.98 -40.59 -53.71
CA GLU A 85 31.11 -41.83 -52.88
C GLU A 85 32.45 -41.93 -52.09
N ASN A 86 32.51 -42.86 -51.10
CA ASN A 86 33.66 -43.66 -50.59
C ASN A 86 35.06 -43.08 -50.28
N SER A 87 35.60 -43.39 -49.09
CA SER A 87 36.51 -44.55 -48.92
C SER A 87 37.02 -44.83 -47.48
N THR A 88 37.08 -46.12 -47.14
CA THR A 88 38.02 -46.88 -46.24
C THR A 88 38.72 -46.15 -45.07
N ALA A 89 38.51 -46.50 -43.79
CA ALA A 89 38.76 -47.78 -43.06
C ALA A 89 40.19 -47.94 -42.50
N ASP A 90 40.31 -48.16 -41.17
CA ASP A 90 41.44 -48.91 -40.59
C ASP A 90 41.12 -49.55 -39.22
N THR A 91 41.94 -50.51 -38.78
CA THR A 91 41.55 -51.64 -37.88
C THR A 91 42.70 -52.09 -36.95
N ALA A 92 42.54 -52.63 -35.72
CA ALA A 92 41.59 -52.54 -34.59
C ALA A 92 42.16 -53.44 -33.45
N LYS A 93 41.77 -53.33 -32.16
CA LYS A 93 42.15 -54.32 -31.10
C LYS A 93 41.29 -54.35 -29.80
N THR A 94 40.45 -55.38 -29.73
CA THR A 94 40.08 -56.28 -28.59
C THR A 94 40.44 -55.99 -27.10
N THR A 95 39.37 -55.82 -26.27
CA THR A 95 38.94 -56.60 -25.06
C THR A 95 39.78 -56.65 -23.75
N PRO A 96 39.22 -57.05 -22.56
CA PRO A 96 37.83 -57.47 -22.22
C PRO A 96 37.17 -56.69 -21.05
N ALA A 97 35.98 -57.14 -20.62
CA ALA A 97 35.07 -56.47 -19.69
C ALA A 97 35.38 -56.68 -18.19
N ALA A 98 34.86 -55.77 -17.35
CA ALA A 98 34.61 -55.97 -15.92
C ALA A 98 33.20 -55.49 -15.56
N VAL A 99 32.42 -56.33 -14.89
CA VAL A 99 31.03 -56.05 -14.48
C VAL A 99 31.01 -55.49 -13.06
N ALA A 100 30.39 -54.33 -12.85
CA ALA A 100 30.16 -53.77 -11.51
C ALA A 100 28.81 -53.05 -11.42
N SER A 101 28.08 -53.30 -10.34
CA SER A 101 26.67 -52.98 -10.11
C SER A 101 26.20 -51.57 -10.46
N ALA A 102 25.09 -51.49 -11.19
CA ALA A 102 24.30 -50.26 -11.32
C ALA A 102 23.57 -49.95 -10.00
N VAL A 103 23.97 -48.87 -9.33
CA VAL A 103 23.16 -48.22 -8.29
C VAL A 103 22.31 -47.15 -8.99
N PRO A 104 20.97 -47.13 -8.83
CA PRO A 104 20.13 -46.20 -9.56
C PRO A 104 20.39 -44.76 -9.12
N ALA A 105 20.93 -43.96 -10.05
CA ALA A 105 21.11 -42.53 -9.86
C ALA A 105 19.74 -41.88 -9.59
N ARG A 106 19.53 -41.41 -8.35
CA ARG A 106 18.37 -40.57 -8.03
C ARG A 106 18.42 -39.33 -8.91
N SER A 107 17.45 -39.21 -9.80
CA SER A 107 17.26 -38.03 -10.65
C SER A 107 17.37 -36.76 -9.80
N ALA A 108 18.44 -36.00 -10.03
CA ALA A 108 18.62 -34.70 -9.42
C ALA A 108 17.53 -33.80 -9.98
N ARG A 109 16.45 -33.62 -9.21
CA ARG A 109 15.32 -32.77 -9.55
C ARG A 109 15.87 -31.37 -9.77
N ALA A 110 16.05 -31.01 -11.05
CA ALA A 110 16.67 -29.75 -11.44
C ALA A 110 16.03 -28.61 -10.65
N ALA A 111 16.85 -27.90 -9.88
CA ALA A 111 16.37 -26.78 -9.09
C ALA A 111 15.72 -25.80 -10.08
N ARG A 112 14.41 -25.55 -9.92
CA ARG A 112 13.76 -24.48 -10.68
C ARG A 112 14.60 -23.22 -10.45
N PRO A 113 14.99 -22.49 -11.51
CA PRO A 113 15.69 -21.23 -11.30
C PRO A 113 14.87 -20.39 -10.34
N ALA A 114 15.54 -19.83 -9.31
CA ALA A 114 14.90 -18.95 -8.37
C ALA A 114 14.15 -17.88 -9.17
N ARG A 115 12.84 -17.73 -8.92
CA ARG A 115 12.11 -16.63 -9.54
C ARG A 115 12.82 -15.35 -9.14
N VAL A 116 13.13 -14.50 -10.11
CA VAL A 116 13.52 -13.13 -9.83
C VAL A 116 12.32 -12.50 -9.11
N GLU A 117 12.42 -12.35 -7.80
CA GLU A 117 11.40 -11.69 -7.01
C GLU A 117 11.39 -10.21 -7.38
N ASP A 118 10.22 -9.67 -7.71
CA ASP A 118 10.05 -8.25 -7.95
C ASP A 118 10.26 -7.52 -6.60
N PRO A 119 11.31 -6.68 -6.44
CA PRO A 119 11.59 -6.01 -5.17
C PRO A 119 10.50 -5.01 -4.76
N ASN A 120 9.62 -4.63 -5.70
CA ASN A 120 8.49 -3.75 -5.45
C ASN A 120 7.20 -4.50 -5.12
N LYS A 121 7.18 -5.83 -5.19
CA LYS A 121 6.02 -6.62 -4.81
C LYS A 121 6.01 -6.89 -3.31
N ARG A 122 4.87 -6.62 -2.66
CA ARG A 122 4.67 -6.87 -1.24
C ARG A 122 3.91 -8.17 -1.02
N GLU A 123 4.61 -9.15 -0.48
CA GLU A 123 3.99 -10.37 0.02
C GLU A 123 3.40 -10.18 1.42
N LEU A 124 2.31 -10.89 1.72
CA LEU A 124 1.76 -11.00 3.07
C LEU A 124 1.92 -12.45 3.53
N ARG A 125 2.69 -12.66 4.60
CA ARG A 125 3.08 -13.99 5.10
C ARG A 125 2.35 -14.28 6.42
N PRO A 126 1.30 -15.14 6.43
CA PRO A 126 0.55 -15.46 7.63
C PRO A 126 1.27 -16.48 8.53
N TYR A 127 1.19 -16.27 9.84
CA TYR A 127 1.71 -17.14 10.88
C TYR A 127 0.64 -17.42 11.94
N GLY A 128 0.50 -18.68 12.34
CA GLY A 128 -0.51 -19.15 13.27
C GLY A 128 -1.78 -19.69 12.61
N SER A 129 -2.81 -19.93 13.42
CA SER A 129 -4.05 -20.60 13.00
C SER A 129 -5.19 -19.62 12.65
N ALA A 130 -6.18 -20.10 11.87
CA ALA A 130 -7.38 -19.36 11.47
C ALA A 130 -7.05 -17.98 10.82
N ALA A 131 -7.57 -16.87 11.37
CA ALA A 131 -7.30 -15.51 10.89
C ALA A 131 -5.90 -14.98 11.24
N ALA A 132 -4.91 -15.87 11.34
CA ALA A 132 -3.52 -15.66 11.75
C ALA A 132 -3.29 -14.95 13.09
N LEU A 133 -2.23 -15.35 13.80
CA LEU A 133 -1.72 -14.58 14.94
C LEU A 133 -0.98 -13.32 14.47
N PHE A 134 -0.28 -13.43 13.34
CA PHE A 134 0.41 -12.31 12.70
C PHE A 134 0.55 -12.57 11.20
N VAL A 135 0.35 -11.55 10.38
CA VAL A 135 0.53 -11.57 8.92
C VAL A 135 1.58 -10.53 8.59
N GLN A 136 2.80 -10.96 8.33
CA GLN A 136 3.90 -10.04 8.06
C GLN A 136 3.81 -9.49 6.64
N MET A 137 3.83 -8.16 6.50
CA MET A 137 4.03 -7.46 5.22
C MET A 137 5.50 -7.03 5.03
N GLY A 138 6.20 -6.70 6.11
CA GLY A 138 7.59 -6.24 6.04
C GLY A 138 8.30 -6.20 7.39
N ALA A 139 9.63 -6.18 7.34
CA ALA A 139 10.48 -5.97 8.50
C ALA A 139 11.68 -5.11 8.10
N TYR A 140 12.09 -4.20 8.99
CA TYR A 140 12.96 -3.08 8.66
C TYR A 140 13.97 -2.82 9.77
N ARG A 141 15.24 -2.60 9.40
CA ARG A 141 16.26 -2.05 10.30
C ARG A 141 15.92 -0.59 10.57
N GLY A 142 15.46 -0.30 11.79
CA GLY A 142 14.99 1.02 12.20
C GLY A 142 16.08 1.96 12.73
N GLY A 143 17.32 1.48 12.82
CA GLY A 143 18.48 2.15 13.42
C GLY A 143 19.54 1.13 13.86
N PRO A 144 20.68 1.56 14.44
CA PRO A 144 21.78 0.67 14.79
C PRO A 144 21.42 -0.48 15.72
N ARG A 145 20.39 -0.36 16.57
CA ARG A 145 19.94 -1.43 17.49
C ARG A 145 18.43 -1.70 17.46
N THR A 146 17.72 -1.15 16.48
CA THR A 146 16.25 -1.16 16.44
C THR A 146 15.72 -1.78 15.16
N PHE A 147 14.60 -2.48 15.27
CA PHE A 147 13.91 -3.10 14.14
C PHE A 147 12.40 -2.89 14.27
N ALA A 148 11.71 -2.70 13.15
CA ALA A 148 10.26 -2.60 13.08
C ALA A 148 9.72 -3.69 12.16
N ILE A 149 8.78 -4.50 12.65
CA ILE A 149 8.03 -5.48 11.85
C ILE A 149 6.61 -4.97 11.68
N VAL A 150 6.15 -4.87 10.44
CA VAL A 150 4.85 -4.32 10.05
C VAL A 150 3.99 -5.46 9.51
N GLY A 151 2.77 -5.56 10.02
CA GLY A 151 1.85 -6.62 9.64
C GLY A 151 0.41 -6.37 10.06
N LEU A 152 -0.43 -7.34 9.74
CA LEU A 152 -1.81 -7.44 10.22
C LEU A 152 -1.90 -8.52 11.30
N ALA A 153 -2.96 -8.50 12.12
CA ALA A 153 -3.31 -9.59 13.01
C ALA A 153 -4.83 -9.66 13.18
N SER A 154 -5.34 -10.83 13.59
CA SER A 154 -6.73 -11.02 14.03
C SER A 154 -7.14 -9.97 15.08
N LYS A 155 -8.09 -9.10 14.72
CA LYS A 155 -8.65 -8.09 15.65
C LYS A 155 -9.30 -8.74 16.88
N PRO A 156 -10.13 -9.82 16.76
CA PRO A 156 -10.66 -10.51 17.94
C PRO A 156 -9.56 -11.01 18.89
N THR A 157 -8.46 -11.56 18.37
CA THR A 157 -7.33 -12.01 19.21
C THR A 157 -6.70 -10.83 19.95
N HIS A 158 -6.58 -9.67 19.31
CA HIS A 158 -6.08 -8.45 19.94
C HIS A 158 -7.01 -7.89 21.02
N VAL A 159 -8.33 -8.01 20.86
CA VAL A 159 -9.33 -7.56 21.84
C VAL A 159 -9.43 -8.51 23.04
N PHE A 160 -9.48 -9.82 22.81
CA PHE A 160 -9.83 -10.80 23.85
C PHE A 160 -8.64 -11.58 24.44
N SER A 161 -7.54 -11.76 23.70
CA SER A 161 -6.40 -12.58 24.13
C SER A 161 -5.14 -11.77 24.48
N ASN A 162 -5.07 -10.51 24.03
CA ASN A 162 -3.93 -9.60 24.20
C ASN A 162 -2.57 -10.27 23.89
N PRO A 163 -2.31 -10.64 22.62
CA PRO A 163 -1.06 -11.26 22.20
C PRO A 163 0.12 -10.32 22.40
N TYR A 164 1.30 -10.88 22.64
CA TYR A 164 2.53 -10.13 22.91
C TYR A 164 3.71 -10.74 22.16
N PHE A 165 4.78 -9.96 22.00
CA PHE A 165 5.89 -10.31 21.12
C PHE A 165 7.24 -10.22 21.86
N LYS A 166 8.16 -11.11 21.51
CA LYS A 166 9.60 -10.99 21.82
C LYS A 166 10.39 -11.05 20.52
N CYS A 167 11.55 -10.43 20.50
CA CYS A 167 12.47 -10.51 19.38
C CYS A 167 13.77 -11.21 19.81
N GLU A 168 14.34 -11.97 18.89
CA GLU A 168 15.58 -12.70 19.04
C GLU A 168 16.45 -12.39 17.83
N TRP A 169 17.66 -11.87 18.05
CA TRP A 169 18.68 -11.85 17.02
C TRP A 169 19.45 -13.15 17.10
N LEU A 170 19.53 -13.85 15.97
CA LEU A 170 20.35 -15.03 15.74
C LEU A 170 21.53 -14.61 14.85
N PRO A 171 22.74 -14.39 15.40
CA PRO A 171 23.91 -14.10 14.60
C PRO A 171 24.22 -15.23 13.61
N ASN A 172 24.98 -14.91 12.57
CA ASN A 172 25.58 -15.92 11.70
C ASN A 172 26.47 -16.88 12.53
N PRO A 173 26.17 -18.20 12.58
CA PRO A 173 26.87 -19.12 13.48
C PRO A 173 28.35 -19.34 13.13
N THR A 174 28.78 -19.02 11.91
CA THR A 174 30.18 -19.11 11.46
C THR A 174 30.99 -17.83 11.67
N ALA A 175 30.39 -16.77 12.22
CA ALA A 175 31.02 -15.45 12.37
C ALA A 175 32.15 -15.38 13.42
N GLY A 176 32.31 -16.39 14.28
CA GLY A 176 33.33 -16.37 15.33
C GLY A 176 33.55 -17.72 15.99
N ASN A 177 34.63 -17.81 16.78
CA ASN A 177 34.97 -18.98 17.58
C ASN A 177 35.21 -18.54 19.05
N PRO A 178 34.36 -18.93 20.01
CA PRO A 178 33.14 -19.74 19.84
C PRO A 178 32.04 -19.01 19.06
N SER A 179 31.10 -19.76 18.48
CA SER A 179 29.97 -19.19 17.74
C SER A 179 29.20 -18.14 18.56
N PRO A 180 28.84 -16.97 17.99
CA PRO A 180 28.15 -15.93 18.74
C PRO A 180 26.77 -16.38 19.24
N ARG A 181 26.39 -15.92 20.44
CA ARG A 181 25.15 -16.34 21.11
C ARG A 181 23.94 -15.50 20.65
N PRO A 182 22.73 -16.09 20.55
CA PRO A 182 21.52 -15.33 20.30
C PRO A 182 21.24 -14.29 21.40
N VAL A 183 20.81 -13.10 20.99
CA VAL A 183 20.42 -12.01 21.91
C VAL A 183 18.90 -11.85 21.86
N ARG A 184 18.25 -11.66 23.01
CA ARG A 184 16.79 -11.49 23.09
C ARG A 184 16.41 -10.14 23.67
N THR A 185 15.27 -9.60 23.22
CA THR A 185 14.66 -8.40 23.77
C THR A 185 13.14 -8.52 23.82
N LYS A 186 12.50 -7.73 24.70
CA LYS A 186 11.04 -7.55 24.69
C LYS A 186 10.68 -6.64 23.52
N ALA A 187 9.60 -6.95 22.81
CA ALA A 187 9.11 -6.08 21.76
C ALA A 187 8.04 -5.11 22.30
N TYR A 188 7.95 -3.93 21.71
CA TYR A 188 6.84 -3.01 21.92
C TYR A 188 5.81 -3.17 20.79
N LYS A 189 4.54 -3.37 21.16
CA LYS A 189 3.41 -3.59 20.25
C LYS A 189 2.60 -2.30 20.11
N MET A 190 2.42 -1.82 18.88
CA MET A 190 1.58 -0.66 18.55
C MET A 190 0.44 -1.07 17.62
N LEU A 191 -0.74 -0.49 17.84
CA LEU A 191 -1.92 -0.63 16.97
C LEU A 191 -2.24 0.75 16.35
N PRO A 192 -1.59 1.10 15.23
CA PRO A 192 -1.70 2.44 14.65
C PRO A 192 -3.05 2.74 13.98
N ASP A 193 -3.88 1.72 13.78
CA ASP A 193 -5.21 1.85 13.17
C ASP A 193 -6.29 2.30 14.17
N TRP A 194 -5.95 2.57 15.43
CA TRP A 194 -6.85 3.05 16.49
C TRP A 194 -8.15 2.23 16.64
N GLY A 195 -8.14 0.95 16.27
CA GLY A 195 -9.31 0.08 16.32
C GLY A 195 -10.25 0.17 15.11
N TYR A 196 -9.91 0.94 14.06
CA TYR A 196 -10.64 1.00 12.79
C TYR A 196 -10.56 -0.31 11.98
N GLY A 197 -9.59 -1.20 12.27
CA GLY A 197 -9.48 -2.52 11.64
C GLY A 197 -10.77 -3.33 11.66
N ARG A 198 -10.94 -4.25 10.72
CA ARG A 198 -12.18 -5.05 10.55
C ARG A 198 -11.98 -6.46 11.11
N VAL A 199 -11.83 -7.48 10.26
CA VAL A 199 -11.34 -8.80 10.69
C VAL A 199 -9.88 -8.68 11.16
N TYR A 200 -9.10 -7.89 10.43
CA TYR A 200 -7.70 -7.62 10.70
C TYR A 200 -7.49 -6.21 11.26
N THR A 201 -6.57 -6.10 12.22
CA THR A 201 -6.02 -4.86 12.77
C THR A 201 -4.54 -4.74 12.41
N VAL A 202 -4.04 -3.52 12.23
CA VAL A 202 -2.63 -3.27 11.92
C VAL A 202 -1.79 -3.38 13.20
N VAL A 203 -0.65 -4.04 13.08
CA VAL A 203 0.29 -4.25 14.18
C VAL A 203 1.69 -3.84 13.74
N VAL A 204 2.31 -2.92 14.49
CA VAL A 204 3.74 -2.63 14.37
C VAL A 204 4.45 -3.15 15.63
N VAL A 205 5.43 -4.01 15.42
CA VAL A 205 6.25 -4.63 16.46
C VAL A 205 7.64 -4.00 16.41
N ASN A 206 7.97 -3.17 17.40
CA ASN A 206 9.28 -2.53 17.53
C ASN A 206 10.18 -3.34 18.48
N CYS A 207 11.26 -3.89 17.96
CA CYS A 207 12.34 -4.52 18.71
C CYS A 207 13.42 -3.48 19.01
N THR A 208 13.96 -3.46 20.22
CA THR A 208 15.13 -2.63 20.57
C THR A 208 16.10 -3.47 21.40
N PHE A 209 17.28 -3.74 20.85
CA PHE A 209 18.32 -4.51 21.50
C PHE A 209 19.18 -3.61 22.41
N PRO A 210 19.89 -4.17 23.41
CA PRO A 210 20.77 -3.39 24.28
C PRO A 210 21.87 -2.66 23.49
N SER A 211 22.53 -3.37 22.58
CA SER A 211 23.55 -2.87 21.64
C SER A 211 23.15 -3.18 20.19
N ASN A 212 23.93 -2.72 19.21
CA ASN A 212 23.83 -3.19 17.83
C ASN A 212 24.14 -4.70 17.78
N PRO A 213 23.21 -5.57 17.35
CA PRO A 213 23.39 -7.02 17.39
C PRO A 213 24.12 -7.60 16.15
N ASN A 214 24.43 -6.76 15.15
CA ASN A 214 25.19 -7.07 13.93
C ASN A 214 26.30 -6.02 13.72
N ALA A 215 27.00 -5.67 14.81
CA ALA A 215 28.02 -4.60 14.79
C ALA A 215 29.31 -5.00 14.06
N ASP A 216 29.59 -6.29 13.98
CA ASP A 216 30.65 -6.91 13.19
C ASP A 216 30.29 -7.05 11.70
N ASN A 217 29.05 -6.72 11.32
CA ASN A 217 28.49 -6.89 9.98
C ASN A 217 28.60 -8.35 9.45
N ALA A 218 28.68 -9.34 10.34
CA ALA A 218 28.85 -10.74 9.97
C ALA A 218 27.53 -11.40 9.51
N GLY A 219 26.42 -10.67 9.60
CA GLY A 219 25.09 -11.09 9.19
C GLY A 219 24.32 -11.86 10.27
N GLY A 220 23.04 -12.10 10.02
CA GLY A 220 22.18 -12.81 10.96
C GLY A 220 20.70 -12.65 10.65
N LYS A 221 19.87 -13.21 11.52
CA LYS A 221 18.41 -13.26 11.36
C LYS A 221 17.73 -12.64 12.57
N LEU A 222 16.77 -11.77 12.31
CA LEU A 222 15.80 -11.30 13.29
C LEU A 222 14.63 -12.28 13.32
N LEU A 223 14.41 -12.93 14.46
CA LEU A 223 13.26 -13.78 14.71
C LEU A 223 12.25 -13.08 15.61
N VAL A 224 10.98 -13.27 15.30
CA VAL A 224 9.84 -12.86 16.14
C VAL A 224 9.24 -14.09 16.79
N HIS A 225 8.97 -13.97 18.09
CA HIS A 225 8.24 -14.93 18.90
C HIS A 225 6.91 -14.28 19.26
N ALA A 226 5.84 -14.63 18.55
CA ALA A 226 4.50 -14.08 18.71
C ALA A 226 3.66 -14.99 19.61
N TYR A 227 3.31 -14.54 20.82
CA TYR A 227 2.55 -15.31 21.81
C TYR A 227 1.05 -15.02 21.72
N TYR A 228 0.22 -16.05 21.80
CA TYR A 228 -1.24 -15.92 21.65
C TYR A 228 -1.92 -15.14 22.79
N SER A 229 -1.43 -15.27 24.03
CA SER A 229 -1.91 -14.52 25.19
C SER A 229 -0.84 -14.43 26.28
N THR A 230 -0.99 -13.48 27.21
CA THR A 230 -0.13 -13.39 28.42
C THR A 230 -0.26 -14.59 29.36
N THR A 231 -1.39 -15.32 29.31
CA THR A 231 -1.68 -16.52 30.11
C THR A 231 -1.15 -17.81 29.47
N SER A 232 -0.77 -17.79 28.19
CA SER A 232 -0.31 -18.97 27.45
C SER A 232 1.17 -18.89 27.10
N ARG A 233 1.85 -20.04 27.13
CA ARG A 233 3.21 -20.18 26.59
C ARG A 233 3.23 -20.59 25.12
N ARG A 234 2.07 -20.78 24.47
CA ARG A 234 2.01 -21.06 23.01
C ARG A 234 2.40 -19.82 22.21
N TYR A 235 3.27 -20.00 21.23
CA TYR A 235 3.75 -18.94 20.34
C TYR A 235 4.04 -19.48 18.94
N GLU A 236 3.97 -18.58 17.96
CA GLU A 236 4.53 -18.78 16.63
C GLU A 236 5.96 -18.20 16.59
N ARG A 237 6.88 -18.88 15.89
CA ARG A 237 8.27 -18.43 15.72
C ARG A 237 8.62 -18.37 14.25
N PHE A 238 8.99 -17.19 13.77
CA PHE A 238 9.33 -16.96 12.36
C PHE A 238 10.52 -16.02 12.20
N VAL A 239 11.22 -16.12 11.08
CA VAL A 239 12.25 -15.17 10.66
C VAL A 239 11.53 -13.97 10.05
N ALA A 240 11.71 -12.79 10.63
CA ALA A 240 11.11 -11.56 10.15
C ALA A 240 12.03 -10.82 9.17
N LEU A 241 13.33 -10.75 9.46
CA LEU A 241 14.34 -10.13 8.62
C LEU A 241 15.61 -10.97 8.62
N GLU A 242 16.35 -10.95 7.52
CA GLU A 242 17.70 -11.50 7.41
C GLU A 242 18.62 -10.42 6.85
N GLU A 243 19.78 -10.25 7.48
CA GLU A 243 20.85 -9.37 7.00
C GLU A 243 22.01 -10.26 6.54
N ALA A 244 22.40 -10.12 5.28
CA ALA A 244 23.58 -10.80 4.74
C ALA A 244 24.88 -10.24 5.36
N PRO A 245 25.97 -11.02 5.40
CA PRO A 245 27.29 -10.48 5.75
C PRO A 245 27.65 -9.28 4.86
N GLY A 246 28.19 -8.21 5.43
CA GLY A 246 28.52 -6.97 4.72
C GLY A 246 27.33 -6.05 4.40
N SER A 247 26.08 -6.46 4.63
CA SER A 247 24.90 -5.67 4.23
C SER A 247 24.45 -4.59 5.23
N TYR A 248 24.94 -4.61 6.46
CA TYR A 248 24.69 -3.54 7.43
C TYR A 248 25.55 -2.31 7.12
N ASP A 249 24.92 -1.14 7.09
CA ASP A 249 25.56 0.16 6.88
C ASP A 249 24.99 1.15 7.88
N GLU A 250 25.84 1.60 8.81
CA GLU A 250 25.46 2.52 9.88
C GLU A 250 25.29 3.96 9.39
N SER A 251 25.95 4.34 8.29
CA SER A 251 25.89 5.71 7.75
C SER A 251 24.47 6.10 7.35
N ARG A 252 23.67 5.12 6.90
CA ARG A 252 22.26 5.28 6.49
C ARG A 252 21.32 5.77 7.58
N PHE A 253 21.73 5.75 8.85
CA PHE A 253 20.91 6.24 9.97
C PHE A 253 21.21 7.71 10.34
N SER A 254 22.14 8.36 9.61
CA SER A 254 22.53 9.76 9.81
C SER A 254 22.41 10.56 8.52
N PRO A 255 22.22 11.89 8.58
CA PRO A 255 22.35 12.76 7.42
C PRO A 255 23.78 12.75 6.85
N PRO A 256 23.99 13.06 5.56
CA PRO A 256 22.98 13.48 4.58
C PRO A 256 22.15 12.32 4.03
N PHE A 257 20.82 12.45 4.11
CA PHE A 257 19.90 11.51 3.48
C PHE A 257 19.85 11.72 1.96
N PRO A 258 19.49 10.70 1.15
CA PRO A 258 19.42 10.85 -0.30
C PRO A 258 18.39 11.91 -0.74
N TYR A 259 17.26 12.00 -0.04
CA TYR A 259 16.20 12.96 -0.34
C TYR A 259 16.07 14.02 0.77
N ASP A 260 15.57 15.19 0.39
CA ASP A 260 15.05 16.17 1.34
C ASP A 260 13.60 15.85 1.70
N TYR A 261 12.81 15.42 0.70
CA TYR A 261 11.37 15.15 0.85
C TYR A 261 10.96 13.79 0.31
N LEU A 262 10.22 13.03 1.12
CA LEU A 262 9.59 11.79 0.71
C LEU A 262 8.07 11.94 0.75
N TYR A 263 7.37 11.42 -0.25
CA TYR A 263 5.93 11.17 -0.18
C TYR A 263 5.67 9.68 0.08
N CYS A 264 4.88 9.39 1.12
CA CYS A 264 4.34 8.05 1.40
C CYS A 264 2.82 8.06 1.21
N GLY A 265 2.35 7.56 0.07
CA GLY A 265 0.92 7.51 -0.25
C GLY A 265 0.18 6.32 0.37
N SER A 266 -1.11 6.54 0.63
CA SER A 266 -2.10 5.50 0.94
C SER A 266 -2.30 4.53 -0.24
N SER A 267 -3.07 3.46 -0.03
CA SER A 267 -3.42 2.48 -1.06
C SER A 267 -4.14 3.11 -2.26
N LEU A 268 -3.65 2.84 -3.48
CA LEU A 268 -4.26 3.25 -4.74
C LEU A 268 -5.16 2.13 -5.28
N TYR A 269 -6.47 2.37 -5.33
CA TYR A 269 -7.48 1.37 -5.71
C TYR A 269 -8.61 1.99 -6.54
N GLY A 270 -9.41 1.16 -7.23
CA GLY A 270 -10.53 1.61 -8.04
C GLY A 270 -10.10 2.23 -9.37
N ASN A 271 -11.00 2.96 -10.04
CA ASN A 271 -10.71 3.56 -11.35
C ASN A 271 -10.08 4.94 -11.18
N LEU A 272 -8.75 5.01 -11.15
CA LEU A 272 -8.01 6.26 -11.04
C LEU A 272 -7.87 6.94 -12.41
N SER A 273 -8.10 8.25 -12.44
CA SER A 273 -7.94 9.07 -13.64
C SER A 273 -6.47 9.38 -13.90
N ALA A 274 -5.94 8.87 -15.02
CA ALA A 274 -4.56 9.11 -15.45
C ALA A 274 -4.22 10.60 -15.61
N SER A 275 -5.17 11.41 -16.11
CA SER A 275 -5.00 12.87 -16.22
C SER A 275 -4.82 13.54 -14.85
N ARG A 276 -5.69 13.19 -13.87
CA ARG A 276 -5.60 13.69 -12.49
C ARG A 276 -4.32 13.24 -11.79
N MET A 277 -3.85 12.02 -12.07
CA MET A 277 -2.59 11.51 -11.53
C MET A 277 -1.37 12.23 -12.12
N ARG A 278 -1.37 12.49 -13.43
CA ARG A 278 -0.32 13.22 -14.15
C ARG A 278 -0.11 14.62 -13.55
N GLU A 279 -1.18 15.42 -13.44
CA GLU A 279 -1.09 16.77 -12.88
C GLU A 279 -0.67 16.77 -11.40
N TRP A 280 -1.09 15.76 -10.60
CA TRP A 280 -0.69 15.64 -9.20
C TRP A 280 0.81 15.36 -9.06
N VAL A 281 1.36 14.43 -9.85
CA VAL A 281 2.79 14.08 -9.77
C VAL A 281 3.64 15.24 -10.31
N ALA A 282 3.26 15.84 -11.44
CA ALA A 282 3.97 17.00 -11.98
C ALA A 282 3.99 18.17 -10.99
N TYR A 283 2.84 18.47 -10.35
CA TYR A 283 2.74 19.51 -9.34
C TYR A 283 3.67 19.24 -8.15
N HIS A 284 3.59 18.06 -7.54
CA HIS A 284 4.37 17.77 -6.34
C HIS A 284 5.86 17.56 -6.63
N ALA A 285 6.21 17.04 -7.81
CA ALA A 285 7.60 16.94 -8.25
C ALA A 285 8.25 18.33 -8.42
N HIS A 286 7.50 19.34 -8.87
CA HIS A 286 7.95 20.72 -8.85
C HIS A 286 8.00 21.29 -7.42
N PHE A 287 6.93 21.11 -6.65
CA PHE A 287 6.77 21.64 -5.28
C PHE A 287 7.89 21.20 -4.32
N PHE A 288 8.23 19.91 -4.34
CA PHE A 288 9.29 19.34 -3.51
C PHE A 288 10.69 19.45 -4.17
N GLY A 289 10.81 19.98 -5.39
CA GLY A 289 12.10 20.13 -6.06
C GLY A 289 12.80 18.80 -6.40
N PRO A 290 14.08 18.85 -6.82
CA PRO A 290 14.78 17.72 -7.44
C PRO A 290 15.19 16.61 -6.48
N ARG A 291 15.36 16.91 -5.19
CA ARG A 291 15.75 15.92 -4.15
C ARG A 291 14.55 15.34 -3.43
N SER A 292 13.53 14.95 -4.20
CA SER A 292 12.32 14.31 -3.67
C SER A 292 12.04 12.97 -4.33
N HIS A 293 11.30 12.11 -3.62
CA HIS A 293 10.90 10.80 -4.11
C HIS A 293 9.48 10.43 -3.67
N PHE A 294 8.72 9.81 -4.58
CA PHE A 294 7.31 9.46 -4.39
C PHE A 294 7.13 7.95 -4.28
N VAL A 295 6.48 7.47 -3.22
CA VAL A 295 6.20 6.05 -3.02
C VAL A 295 4.70 5.81 -3.12
N PHE A 296 4.30 5.13 -4.19
CA PHE A 296 2.91 4.78 -4.50
C PHE A 296 2.68 3.30 -4.25
N HIS A 297 1.47 2.92 -3.84
CA HIS A 297 1.14 1.54 -3.49
C HIS A 297 -0.10 1.08 -4.24
N ASP A 298 0.08 0.22 -5.23
CA ASP A 298 -1.00 -0.28 -6.08
C ASP A 298 -1.78 -1.42 -5.41
N ALA A 299 -3.00 -1.11 -4.96
CA ALA A 299 -4.00 -2.05 -4.49
C ALA A 299 -4.99 -2.46 -5.60
N GLY A 300 -4.59 -2.31 -6.87
CA GLY A 300 -5.41 -2.58 -8.06
C GLY A 300 -6.01 -1.32 -8.69
N GLY A 301 -5.50 -0.13 -8.37
CA GLY A 301 -5.95 1.14 -8.92
C GLY A 301 -5.10 1.68 -10.07
N ILE A 302 -3.89 1.16 -10.27
CA ILE A 302 -3.02 1.57 -11.37
C ILE A 302 -3.37 0.78 -12.64
N SER A 303 -4.21 1.39 -13.48
CA SER A 303 -4.52 0.91 -14.83
C SER A 303 -3.32 1.12 -15.79
N PRO A 304 -3.34 0.55 -17.02
CA PRO A 304 -2.31 0.81 -18.03
C PRO A 304 -2.11 2.30 -18.35
N GLU A 305 -3.19 3.09 -18.37
CA GLU A 305 -3.17 4.53 -18.64
C GLU A 305 -2.54 5.31 -17.47
N VAL A 306 -2.87 4.92 -16.23
CA VAL A 306 -2.23 5.49 -15.03
C VAL A 306 -0.75 5.11 -15.01
N LYS A 307 -0.41 3.86 -15.35
CA LYS A 307 0.98 3.42 -15.46
C LYS A 307 1.76 4.25 -16.49
N ALA A 308 1.16 4.53 -17.66
CA ALA A 308 1.78 5.32 -18.72
C ALA A 308 2.19 6.74 -18.28
N VAL A 309 1.43 7.39 -17.39
CA VAL A 309 1.79 8.71 -16.84
C VAL A 309 2.78 8.63 -15.67
N LEU A 310 2.92 7.48 -15.01
CA LEU A 310 3.88 7.27 -13.92
C LEU A 310 5.26 6.76 -14.39
N ASP A 311 5.29 5.93 -15.43
CA ASP A 311 6.52 5.31 -15.96
C ASP A 311 7.65 6.31 -16.32
N PRO A 312 7.39 7.53 -16.83
CA PRO A 312 8.45 8.53 -17.02
C PRO A 312 9.11 8.95 -15.69
N TRP A 313 8.32 9.14 -14.63
CA TRP A 313 8.83 9.50 -13.29
C TRP A 313 9.55 8.33 -12.61
N VAL A 314 9.11 7.09 -12.85
CA VAL A 314 9.82 5.88 -12.41
C VAL A 314 11.19 5.79 -13.10
N ARG A 315 11.26 5.95 -14.43
CA ARG A 315 12.52 5.94 -15.18
C ARG A 315 13.47 7.08 -14.78
N ALA A 316 12.93 8.23 -14.37
CA ALA A 316 13.70 9.34 -13.82
C ALA A 316 14.20 9.11 -12.37
N GLY A 317 13.90 7.97 -11.74
CA GLY A 317 14.25 7.69 -10.33
C GLY A 317 13.45 8.50 -9.30
N ARG A 318 12.41 9.24 -9.75
CA ARG A 318 11.61 10.15 -8.93
C ARG A 318 10.48 9.43 -8.22
N LEU A 319 10.04 8.28 -8.72
CA LEU A 319 8.86 7.56 -8.21
C LEU A 319 9.11 6.05 -8.13
N THR A 320 8.60 5.42 -7.08
CA THR A 320 8.50 3.96 -6.94
C THR A 320 7.04 3.55 -6.80
N VAL A 321 6.60 2.57 -7.58
CA VAL A 321 5.31 1.88 -7.41
C VAL A 321 5.55 0.55 -6.72
N GLN A 322 4.80 0.26 -5.66
CA GLN A 322 4.80 -1.03 -4.96
C GLN A 322 3.51 -1.81 -5.29
N ASP A 323 3.60 -3.06 -5.77
CA ASP A 323 2.44 -3.96 -5.89
C ASP A 323 2.05 -4.44 -4.48
N ILE A 324 0.89 -4.00 -3.99
CA ILE A 324 0.32 -4.43 -2.70
C ILE A 324 -0.95 -5.26 -2.87
N ARG A 325 -1.32 -5.71 -4.08
CA ARG A 325 -2.62 -6.31 -4.39
C ARG A 325 -2.99 -7.51 -3.50
N ALA A 326 -2.00 -8.26 -3.02
CA ALA A 326 -2.16 -9.35 -2.06
C ALA A 326 -2.83 -8.94 -0.73
N GLN A 327 -2.83 -7.65 -0.37
CA GLN A 327 -3.54 -7.13 0.81
C GLN A 327 -5.05 -7.42 0.78
N ALA A 328 -5.64 -7.62 -0.41
CA ALA A 328 -7.07 -7.88 -0.57
C ALA A 328 -7.55 -9.19 0.06
N GLU A 329 -6.65 -10.13 0.38
CA GLU A 329 -6.97 -11.35 1.12
C GLU A 329 -7.30 -11.09 2.60
N TYR A 330 -6.96 -9.91 3.13
CA TYR A 330 -7.02 -9.58 4.55
C TYR A 330 -7.93 -8.37 4.79
N ASP A 331 -9.18 -8.61 5.20
CA ASP A 331 -10.17 -7.55 5.47
C ASP A 331 -9.79 -6.67 6.68
N GLY A 332 -9.10 -5.56 6.39
CA GLY A 332 -8.79 -4.48 7.31
C GLY A 332 -9.47 -3.17 6.92
N TYR A 333 -9.00 -2.05 7.47
CA TYR A 333 -9.61 -0.75 7.19
C TYR A 333 -9.14 -0.16 5.86
N TYR A 334 -10.09 0.12 4.95
CA TYR A 334 -9.92 0.96 3.76
C TYR A 334 -8.70 0.57 2.91
N TYR A 335 -8.76 -0.62 2.28
CA TYR A 335 -7.66 -1.22 1.51
C TYR A 335 -6.34 -1.31 2.29
N ASN A 336 -6.44 -1.59 3.59
CA ASN A 336 -5.34 -1.67 4.54
C ASN A 336 -4.45 -0.41 4.58
N GLN A 337 -5.00 0.79 4.36
CA GLN A 337 -4.20 2.03 4.30
C GLN A 337 -3.27 2.24 5.51
N PHE A 338 -3.70 1.89 6.74
CA PHE A 338 -2.87 1.96 7.94
C PHE A 338 -1.66 1.01 7.88
N LEU A 339 -1.77 -0.16 7.26
CA LEU A 339 -0.65 -1.08 7.05
C LEU A 339 0.36 -0.45 6.09
N VAL A 340 -0.14 0.10 4.99
CA VAL A 340 0.63 0.65 3.87
C VAL A 340 1.43 1.88 4.28
N VAL A 341 0.84 2.83 5.02
CA VAL A 341 1.59 4.00 5.52
C VAL A 341 2.67 3.62 6.53
N ASN A 342 2.50 2.53 7.29
CA ASN A 342 3.52 2.01 8.20
C ASN A 342 4.63 1.25 7.46
N ASP A 343 4.28 0.49 6.43
CA ASP A 343 5.22 -0.18 5.53
C ASP A 343 6.15 0.84 4.86
N CYS A 344 5.58 1.93 4.31
CA CYS A 344 6.34 3.03 3.73
C CYS A 344 7.18 3.79 4.77
N LEU A 345 6.60 4.15 5.93
CA LEU A 345 7.32 4.83 7.02
C LEU A 345 8.58 4.06 7.41
N HIS A 346 8.48 2.73 7.57
CA HIS A 346 9.59 1.93 8.05
C HIS A 346 10.58 1.53 6.96
N ARG A 347 10.15 1.32 5.70
CA ARG A 347 11.05 1.14 4.54
C ARG A 347 11.95 2.35 4.31
N TYR A 348 11.39 3.56 4.47
CA TYR A 348 12.08 4.81 4.15
C TYR A 348 12.38 5.70 5.37
N ARG A 349 12.41 5.11 6.58
CA ARG A 349 12.54 5.83 7.87
C ARG A 349 13.70 6.82 7.92
N HIS A 350 14.79 6.51 7.22
CA HIS A 350 16.02 7.29 7.13
C HIS A 350 16.40 7.61 5.68
N ALA A 351 15.39 7.81 4.81
CA ALA A 351 15.60 8.17 3.41
C ALA A 351 15.44 9.68 3.13
N ALA A 352 14.81 10.43 4.04
CA ALA A 352 14.53 11.85 3.84
C ALA A 352 14.61 12.70 5.12
N ASN A 353 14.84 14.00 4.94
CA ASN A 353 14.74 14.99 6.03
C ASN A 353 13.30 15.08 6.57
N TRP A 354 12.30 15.10 5.69
CA TRP A 354 10.87 15.07 5.99
C TRP A 354 10.10 14.07 5.10
N THR A 355 9.13 13.38 5.70
CA THR A 355 8.18 12.51 5.00
C THR A 355 6.78 13.08 5.11
N PHE A 356 6.07 13.18 3.99
CA PHE A 356 4.70 13.68 3.88
C PHE A 356 3.71 12.53 3.65
N PHE A 357 2.56 12.61 4.32
CA PHE A 357 1.45 11.66 4.22
C PHE A 357 0.17 12.43 3.87
N PHE A 358 -0.26 12.31 2.61
CA PHE A 358 -1.46 12.94 2.04
C PHE A 358 -1.96 12.13 0.82
N ASP A 359 -3.14 12.45 0.31
CA ASP A 359 -3.82 11.67 -0.72
C ASP A 359 -3.65 12.27 -2.12
N VAL A 360 -3.92 11.47 -3.17
CA VAL A 360 -3.66 11.83 -4.58
C VAL A 360 -4.71 12.78 -5.20
N ASP A 361 -5.70 13.23 -4.43
CA ASP A 361 -6.59 14.36 -4.76
C ASP A 361 -6.35 15.61 -3.88
N GLU A 362 -5.24 15.63 -3.13
CA GLU A 362 -4.82 16.72 -2.26
C GLU A 362 -3.52 17.38 -2.74
N TYR A 363 -3.48 18.72 -2.74
CA TYR A 363 -2.37 19.52 -3.29
C TYR A 363 -1.79 20.44 -2.23
N ILE A 364 -0.54 20.18 -1.82
CA ILE A 364 0.13 20.97 -0.78
C ILE A 364 0.44 22.38 -1.29
N TYR A 365 0.08 23.42 -0.54
CA TYR A 365 0.19 24.82 -0.96
C TYR A 365 0.77 25.72 0.13
N LEU A 366 1.65 26.64 -0.28
CA LEU A 366 2.29 27.62 0.59
C LEU A 366 1.68 29.02 0.35
N PRO A 367 1.00 29.63 1.35
CA PRO A 367 0.51 30.99 1.24
C PRO A 367 1.66 32.01 1.21
N ASN A 368 1.37 33.21 0.70
CA ASN A 368 2.25 34.38 0.76
C ASN A 368 3.60 34.22 0.03
N GLY A 369 3.72 33.28 -0.92
CA GLY A 369 4.93 33.12 -1.75
C GLY A 369 6.16 32.59 -1.01
N GLN A 370 6.01 31.98 0.16
CA GLN A 370 7.11 31.37 0.91
C GLN A 370 7.61 30.09 0.21
N THR A 371 8.91 29.79 0.33
CA THR A 371 9.46 28.50 -0.12
C THR A 371 9.23 27.40 0.92
N LEU A 372 9.27 26.13 0.49
CA LEU A 372 9.10 25.00 1.39
C LEU A 372 10.19 24.98 2.47
N ASP A 373 11.44 25.27 2.09
CA ASP A 373 12.60 25.39 3.00
C ASP A 373 12.36 26.43 4.09
N GLN A 374 11.81 27.60 3.75
CA GLN A 374 11.49 28.65 4.73
C GLN A 374 10.42 28.19 5.73
N VAL A 375 9.42 27.45 5.26
CA VAL A 375 8.35 26.92 6.12
C VAL A 375 8.85 25.79 7.00
N LEU A 376 9.63 24.86 6.46
CA LEU A 376 10.22 23.76 7.22
C LEU A 376 11.33 24.21 8.16
N GLY A 377 12.05 25.28 7.84
CA GLY A 377 12.98 25.95 8.76
C GLY A 377 12.27 26.46 10.02
N LYS A 378 11.11 27.11 9.87
CA LYS A 378 10.24 27.52 11.00
C LYS A 378 9.66 26.34 11.79
N LEU A 379 9.51 25.18 11.15
CA LEU A 379 8.95 23.96 11.74
C LEU A 379 10.01 22.96 12.21
N SER A 380 11.30 23.28 12.07
CA SER A 380 12.45 22.40 12.38
C SER A 380 12.50 21.89 13.83
N GLY A 381 12.02 22.70 14.77
CA GLY A 381 11.88 22.36 16.19
C GLY A 381 10.74 21.38 16.53
N TYR A 382 10.05 20.84 15.52
CA TYR A 382 8.99 19.83 15.65
C TYR A 382 9.36 18.57 14.87
N SER A 383 9.05 17.41 15.44
CA SER A 383 9.14 16.12 14.74
C SER A 383 7.98 15.90 13.78
N GLN A 384 6.82 16.51 14.02
CA GLN A 384 5.61 16.36 13.22
C GLN A 384 4.81 17.67 13.20
N PHE A 385 4.23 18.00 12.06
CA PHE A 385 3.20 19.03 11.97
C PHE A 385 2.03 18.58 11.08
N THR A 386 0.82 18.95 11.46
CA THR A 386 -0.38 18.71 10.62
C THR A 386 -0.67 19.93 9.76
N ILE A 387 -1.13 19.70 8.53
CA ILE A 387 -1.50 20.68 7.51
C ILE A 387 -3.03 20.81 7.48
N GLU A 388 -3.56 22.02 7.34
CA GLU A 388 -5.02 22.27 7.26
C GLU A 388 -5.57 22.18 5.82
N GLN A 389 -6.79 21.65 5.71
CA GLN A 389 -7.51 21.48 4.45
C GLN A 389 -8.27 22.74 3.98
N ASN A 390 -8.04 23.11 2.73
CA ASN A 390 -8.91 23.91 1.86
C ASN A 390 -9.76 22.96 0.97
N PRO A 391 -11.03 22.64 1.28
CA PRO A 391 -11.84 21.81 0.40
C PRO A 391 -12.27 22.60 -0.84
N MET A 392 -12.07 22.01 -2.00
CA MET A 392 -12.55 22.53 -3.28
C MET A 392 -13.84 21.80 -3.69
N SER A 393 -14.65 22.45 -4.51
CA SER A 393 -15.69 21.74 -5.25
C SER A 393 -15.03 20.75 -6.23
N SER A 394 -15.59 19.55 -6.34
CA SER A 394 -15.24 18.57 -7.37
C SER A 394 -16.24 18.55 -8.54
N LYS A 395 -17.05 19.61 -8.69
CA LYS A 395 -18.10 19.75 -9.71
C LYS A 395 -18.14 21.14 -10.39
N LEU A 396 -17.88 22.21 -9.62
CA LEU A 396 -18.06 23.59 -10.07
C LEU A 396 -16.86 24.09 -10.88
N CYS A 397 -17.15 24.66 -12.05
CA CYS A 397 -16.20 25.32 -12.93
C CYS A 397 -16.74 26.68 -13.42
N VAL A 398 -15.87 27.55 -13.92
CA VAL A 398 -16.30 28.89 -14.35
C VAL A 398 -17.08 28.83 -15.67
N GLN A 399 -18.25 29.44 -15.72
CA GLN A 399 -18.96 29.68 -16.96
C GLN A 399 -18.22 30.75 -17.77
N ASP A 400 -17.48 30.33 -18.80
CA ASP A 400 -16.74 31.20 -19.69
C ASP A 400 -16.81 30.64 -21.13
N PRO A 401 -17.66 31.21 -22.00
CA PRO A 401 -17.81 30.74 -23.39
C PRO A 401 -16.54 30.86 -24.24
N SER A 402 -15.51 31.59 -23.79
CA SER A 402 -14.25 31.74 -24.50
C SER A 402 -13.21 30.65 -24.16
N LYS A 403 -13.45 29.82 -23.14
CA LYS A 403 -12.49 28.82 -22.65
C LYS A 403 -12.76 27.41 -23.19
N ASP A 404 -11.75 26.87 -23.87
CA ASP A 404 -11.64 25.42 -24.12
C ASP A 404 -11.10 24.72 -22.87
N TYR A 405 -12.00 24.16 -22.07
CA TYR A 405 -11.62 23.40 -20.88
C TYR A 405 -10.91 22.08 -21.20
N SER A 406 -10.98 21.52 -22.40
CA SER A 406 -10.39 20.21 -22.70
C SER A 406 -8.86 20.15 -22.46
N ARG A 407 -8.18 21.31 -22.49
CA ARG A 407 -6.72 21.46 -22.33
C ARG A 407 -6.27 21.89 -20.93
N GLU A 408 -7.22 22.24 -20.06
CA GLU A 408 -6.95 22.56 -18.65
C GLU A 408 -6.90 21.27 -17.81
N TRP A 409 -6.01 21.25 -16.82
CA TRP A 409 -5.94 20.25 -15.76
C TRP A 409 -7.05 20.50 -14.71
N GLY A 410 -7.43 19.49 -13.93
CA GLY A 410 -8.55 19.64 -12.99
C GLY A 410 -8.33 20.72 -11.93
N PHE A 411 -7.09 20.94 -11.45
CA PHE A 411 -6.80 22.05 -10.52
C PHE A 411 -6.85 23.45 -11.16
N GLU A 412 -6.83 23.55 -12.50
CA GLU A 412 -7.07 24.82 -13.22
C GLU A 412 -8.56 25.18 -13.32
N LYS A 413 -9.44 24.18 -13.32
CA LYS A 413 -10.89 24.34 -13.54
C LYS A 413 -11.70 24.44 -12.26
N LEU A 414 -11.36 23.59 -11.29
CA LEU A 414 -12.09 23.41 -10.02
C LEU A 414 -11.72 24.52 -9.03
N VAL A 415 -11.99 25.78 -9.40
CA VAL A 415 -11.52 27.01 -8.71
C VAL A 415 -12.51 27.56 -7.68
N PHE A 416 -13.37 26.70 -7.12
CA PHE A 416 -14.36 27.08 -6.12
C PHE A 416 -14.07 26.44 -4.77
N ARG A 417 -13.61 27.24 -3.80
CA ARG A 417 -13.26 26.80 -2.45
C ARG A 417 -14.44 26.90 -1.48
N ASN A 418 -14.68 25.86 -0.70
CA ASN A 418 -15.65 25.87 0.39
C ASN A 418 -15.26 26.93 1.46
N SER A 419 -16.13 27.90 1.67
CA SER A 419 -15.89 29.06 2.55
C SER A 419 -16.39 28.89 4.00
N ILE A 420 -16.91 27.70 4.36
CA ILE A 420 -17.31 27.40 5.74
C ILE A 420 -16.06 27.37 6.62
N THR A 421 -16.12 28.08 7.75
CA THR A 421 -15.07 28.16 8.79
C THR A 421 -15.54 27.48 10.08
N LYS A 422 -14.63 27.31 11.05
CA LYS A 422 -14.89 26.70 12.38
C LYS A 422 -15.41 25.25 12.36
N VAL A 423 -15.33 24.55 11.24
CA VAL A 423 -15.61 23.11 11.12
C VAL A 423 -14.32 22.33 11.36
N ARG A 424 -14.38 21.29 12.21
CA ARG A 424 -13.29 20.31 12.32
C ARG A 424 -13.20 19.56 10.99
N ARG A 425 -12.09 19.74 10.29
CA ARG A 425 -11.73 18.99 9.09
C ARG A 425 -10.65 17.97 9.40
N ASP A 426 -10.58 16.96 8.56
CA ASP A 426 -9.43 16.09 8.51
C ASP A 426 -8.18 16.90 8.16
N ARG A 427 -7.05 16.32 8.53
CA ARG A 427 -5.73 16.93 8.34
C ARG A 427 -4.81 15.88 7.75
N LYS A 428 -3.80 16.36 7.05
CA LYS A 428 -2.64 15.58 6.62
C LYS A 428 -1.41 16.08 7.34
N TYR A 429 -0.24 15.47 7.13
CA TYR A 429 0.93 15.80 7.95
C TYR A 429 2.25 15.54 7.26
N ALA A 430 3.28 16.20 7.78
CA ALA A 430 4.66 15.83 7.55
C ALA A 430 5.34 15.47 8.87
N ILE A 431 6.32 14.57 8.80
CA ILE A 431 7.02 13.99 9.94
C ILE A 431 8.49 13.74 9.62
N GLN A 432 9.36 13.95 10.59
CA GLN A 432 10.74 13.47 10.56
C GLN A 432 10.71 11.97 10.87
N ALA A 433 10.61 11.12 9.84
CA ALA A 433 10.31 9.69 9.97
C ALA A 433 11.23 8.93 10.95
N ARG A 434 12.51 9.32 11.04
CA ARG A 434 13.48 8.84 12.05
C ARG A 434 12.94 8.87 13.49
N ASN A 435 12.13 9.88 13.85
CA ASN A 435 11.55 10.06 15.18
C ASN A 435 10.22 9.31 15.39
N ALA A 436 9.71 8.58 14.38
CA ALA A 436 8.42 7.91 14.42
C ALA A 436 8.55 6.39 14.63
N TYR A 437 7.66 5.82 15.45
CA TYR A 437 7.54 4.37 15.68
C TYR A 437 6.33 3.76 14.98
N SER A 438 5.37 4.57 14.55
CA SER A 438 4.30 4.19 13.63
C SER A 438 3.77 5.43 12.89
N ALA A 439 2.99 5.24 11.84
CA ALA A 439 2.23 6.26 11.10
C ALA A 439 0.72 6.05 11.29
N GLY A 440 -0.07 7.12 11.20
CA GLY A 440 -1.52 7.08 10.98
C GLY A 440 -1.89 7.82 9.70
N VAL A 441 -3.16 7.86 9.32
CA VAL A 441 -3.60 8.47 8.04
C VAL A 441 -3.80 10.00 8.09
N HIS A 442 -3.92 10.57 9.30
CA HIS A 442 -4.04 12.02 9.53
C HIS A 442 -2.90 12.60 10.40
N MET A 443 -2.29 11.77 11.24
CA MET A 443 -1.12 12.07 12.07
C MET A 443 -0.58 10.76 12.67
N SER A 444 0.69 10.75 13.08
CA SER A 444 1.18 9.76 14.04
C SER A 444 0.87 10.19 15.48
N GLN A 445 0.52 9.21 16.31
CA GLN A 445 0.50 9.31 17.78
C GLN A 445 1.74 8.66 18.43
N ASN A 446 2.51 7.85 17.70
CA ASN A 446 3.70 7.15 18.19
C ASN A 446 4.95 7.84 17.63
N VAL A 447 5.18 9.08 18.05
CA VAL A 447 6.29 9.93 17.60
C VAL A 447 7.02 10.55 18.80
N TYR A 448 8.35 10.60 18.74
CA TYR A 448 9.19 11.27 19.73
C TYR A 448 9.43 12.73 19.34
N GLY A 449 9.47 13.63 20.33
CA GLY A 449 9.68 15.06 20.14
C GLY A 449 8.38 15.87 19.98
N ARG A 450 8.52 17.18 19.74
CA ARG A 450 7.38 18.12 19.72
C ARG A 450 6.53 17.93 18.47
N THR A 451 5.22 18.16 18.61
CA THR A 451 4.27 18.23 17.48
C THR A 451 3.57 19.58 17.44
N THR A 452 3.07 19.99 16.28
CA THR A 452 2.22 21.19 16.15
C THR A 452 1.04 21.00 15.20
N HIS A 453 -0.07 21.62 15.57
CA HIS A 453 -1.25 21.77 14.73
C HIS A 453 -1.40 23.18 14.17
N LYS A 454 -0.62 24.15 14.66
CA LYS A 454 -0.73 25.56 14.30
C LYS A 454 0.13 25.86 13.07
N THR A 455 -0.38 25.57 11.88
CA THR A 455 0.32 25.72 10.59
C THR A 455 -0.49 26.51 9.56
N GLU A 456 -1.68 26.97 9.92
CA GLU A 456 -2.71 27.51 9.03
C GLU A 456 -2.25 28.77 8.26
N SER A 457 -1.24 29.48 8.76
CA SER A 457 -0.60 30.64 8.10
C SER A 457 0.67 30.31 7.30
N LEU A 458 1.15 29.06 7.36
CA LEU A 458 2.43 28.61 6.80
C LEU A 458 2.27 27.59 5.66
N ILE A 459 1.31 26.67 5.78
CA ILE A 459 1.11 25.56 4.84
C ILE A 459 -0.34 25.05 4.93
N ARG A 460 -0.94 24.79 3.77
CA ARG A 460 -2.30 24.24 3.62
C ARG A 460 -2.28 23.15 2.56
N TYR A 461 -3.40 22.47 2.35
CA TYR A 461 -3.59 21.67 1.14
C TYR A 461 -4.97 21.88 0.54
N TYR A 462 -5.04 21.92 -0.79
CA TYR A 462 -6.29 21.96 -1.54
C TYR A 462 -6.79 20.53 -1.78
N HIS A 463 -7.98 20.18 -1.28
CA HIS A 463 -8.56 18.84 -1.37
C HIS A 463 -9.71 18.84 -2.38
N TYR A 464 -9.50 18.16 -3.51
CA TYR A 464 -10.47 18.01 -4.60
C TYR A 464 -11.24 16.70 -4.44
N HIS A 465 -12.01 16.59 -3.37
CA HIS A 465 -12.53 15.31 -2.85
C HIS A 465 -13.22 14.44 -3.92
N ASN A 466 -12.75 13.19 -4.04
CA ASN A 466 -13.17 12.17 -5.01
C ASN A 466 -12.90 12.50 -6.50
N SER A 467 -12.25 13.62 -6.82
CA SER A 467 -11.95 14.00 -8.22
C SER A 467 -11.01 13.02 -8.91
N ILE A 468 -10.15 12.32 -8.16
CA ILE A 468 -9.22 11.32 -8.71
C ILE A 468 -9.94 10.13 -9.35
N ASN A 469 -11.16 9.81 -8.90
CA ASN A 469 -11.99 8.71 -9.41
C ASN A 469 -12.96 9.15 -10.51
N VAL A 470 -12.89 10.41 -10.97
CA VAL A 470 -13.71 10.92 -12.08
C VAL A 470 -12.95 10.71 -13.39
N MET A 471 -13.46 9.79 -14.20
CA MET A 471 -12.94 9.54 -15.55
C MET A 471 -13.40 10.67 -16.50
N GLY A 472 -12.46 11.25 -17.25
CA GLY A 472 -12.76 12.35 -18.18
C GLY A 472 -12.84 13.71 -17.49
N GLU A 473 -13.85 14.51 -17.84
CA GLU A 473 -14.03 15.89 -17.40
C GLU A 473 -14.62 15.98 -15.97
N PRO A 474 -13.92 16.57 -14.99
CA PRO A 474 -14.48 16.80 -13.65
C PRO A 474 -15.51 17.94 -13.58
N CYS A 475 -15.52 18.90 -14.52
CA CYS A 475 -16.54 19.95 -14.55
C CYS A 475 -17.94 19.35 -14.82
N ARG A 476 -18.89 19.64 -13.93
CA ARG A 476 -20.29 19.23 -14.07
C ARG A 476 -21.24 20.41 -14.11
N GLU A 477 -20.90 21.48 -13.41
CA GLU A 477 -21.74 22.67 -13.24
C GLU A 477 -20.93 23.93 -13.53
N PHE A 478 -21.41 24.73 -14.48
CA PHE A 478 -20.74 25.95 -14.94
C PHE A 478 -21.44 27.17 -14.38
N VAL A 479 -20.69 27.99 -13.63
CA VAL A 479 -21.21 29.12 -12.85
C VAL A 479 -20.39 30.40 -13.08
N PRO A 480 -21.01 31.59 -13.11
CA PRO A 480 -20.27 32.84 -13.28
C PRO A 480 -19.35 33.09 -12.07
N VAL A 481 -18.26 33.84 -12.29
CA VAL A 481 -17.35 34.25 -11.21
C VAL A 481 -18.09 35.18 -10.24
N PRO A 482 -18.16 34.89 -8.93
CA PRO A 482 -18.79 35.76 -7.95
C PRO A 482 -18.10 37.12 -7.85
N VAL A 483 -18.86 38.19 -8.07
CA VAL A 483 -18.37 39.58 -8.06
C VAL A 483 -17.98 40.00 -6.64
N ASN A 484 -16.92 40.80 -6.48
CA ASN A 484 -16.47 41.41 -5.22
C ASN A 484 -16.29 40.43 -4.03
N GLY A 485 -15.88 39.18 -4.30
CA GLY A 485 -15.68 38.17 -3.25
C GLY A 485 -16.98 37.65 -2.61
N SER A 486 -18.13 37.88 -3.28
CA SER A 486 -19.41 37.29 -2.91
C SER A 486 -19.35 35.75 -2.92
N LYS A 487 -20.32 35.13 -2.25
CA LYS A 487 -20.39 33.67 -2.09
C LYS A 487 -21.42 33.09 -3.04
N LEU A 488 -21.02 32.07 -3.79
CA LEU A 488 -21.93 31.23 -4.56
C LEU A 488 -22.49 30.13 -3.66
N MET A 489 -23.81 29.95 -3.62
CA MET A 489 -24.43 28.81 -2.96
C MET A 489 -24.59 27.66 -3.95
N PHE A 490 -24.10 26.47 -3.59
CA PHE A 490 -24.29 25.25 -4.38
C PHE A 490 -24.41 24.04 -3.44
N GLU A 491 -25.42 23.20 -3.63
CA GLU A 491 -25.72 22.03 -2.77
C GLU A 491 -25.72 22.38 -1.25
N GLY A 492 -26.22 23.56 -0.90
CA GLY A 492 -26.25 24.07 0.48
C GLY A 492 -24.90 24.58 1.03
N ILE A 493 -23.82 24.55 0.25
CA ILE A 493 -22.48 24.96 0.65
C ILE A 493 -22.15 26.34 0.02
N PRO A 494 -21.61 27.30 0.81
CA PRO A 494 -21.12 28.57 0.29
C PRO A 494 -19.68 28.45 -0.24
N TYR A 495 -19.51 28.64 -1.54
CA TYR A 495 -18.22 28.66 -2.24
C TYR A 495 -17.74 30.08 -2.53
N VAL A 496 -16.42 30.26 -2.59
CA VAL A 496 -15.74 31.47 -3.11
C VAL A 496 -14.80 31.09 -4.25
N TYR A 497 -14.58 32.00 -5.18
CA TYR A 497 -13.57 31.84 -6.22
C TYR A 497 -12.15 31.85 -5.61
N ASP A 498 -11.33 30.89 -6.00
CA ASP A 498 -9.96 30.68 -5.52
C ASP A 498 -9.10 30.08 -6.65
N ASP A 499 -8.31 30.93 -7.31
CA ASP A 499 -7.50 30.61 -8.49
C ASP A 499 -6.01 30.42 -8.16
N ASN A 500 -5.66 30.28 -6.89
CA ASN A 500 -4.27 30.14 -6.44
C ASN A 500 -3.54 28.96 -7.11
N MET A 501 -4.22 27.83 -7.24
CA MET A 501 -3.69 26.65 -7.92
C MET A 501 -3.64 26.84 -9.45
N LYS A 502 -4.69 27.43 -10.05
CA LYS A 502 -4.77 27.73 -11.48
C LYS A 502 -3.58 28.55 -11.96
N ARG A 503 -3.18 29.58 -11.20
CA ARG A 503 -2.01 30.43 -11.51
C ARG A 503 -0.69 29.66 -11.70
N LEU A 504 -0.53 28.49 -11.07
CA LEU A 504 0.71 27.70 -11.13
C LEU A 504 0.79 26.81 -12.38
N ALA A 505 -0.33 26.45 -13.01
CA ALA A 505 -0.38 25.38 -13.99
C ALA A 505 0.54 25.56 -15.20
N GLY A 506 0.64 26.79 -15.74
CA GLY A 506 1.54 27.09 -16.86
C GLY A 506 3.03 26.88 -16.54
N GLN A 507 3.43 27.04 -15.28
CA GLN A 507 4.78 26.72 -14.80
C GLN A 507 4.96 25.21 -14.63
N ILE A 508 3.99 24.52 -14.02
CA ILE A 508 4.06 23.07 -13.80
C ILE A 508 4.08 22.29 -15.12
N LYS A 509 3.26 22.68 -16.11
CA LYS A 509 3.24 22.07 -17.46
C LYS A 509 4.58 22.23 -18.20
N ARG A 510 5.30 23.36 -18.01
CA ARG A 510 6.65 23.53 -18.55
C ARG A 510 7.66 22.65 -17.82
N PHE A 511 7.65 22.67 -16.48
CA PHE A 511 8.50 21.84 -15.66
C PHE A 511 8.35 20.33 -15.96
N GLU A 512 7.12 19.83 -16.15
CA GLU A 512 6.88 18.43 -16.55
C GLU A 512 7.64 18.10 -17.84
N LYS A 513 7.45 18.93 -18.88
CA LYS A 513 8.08 18.76 -20.19
C LYS A 513 9.61 18.83 -20.12
N GLU A 514 10.15 19.67 -19.25
CA GLU A 514 11.60 19.80 -19.01
C GLU A 514 12.16 18.60 -18.22
N ALA A 515 11.42 18.08 -17.23
CA ALA A 515 11.88 17.04 -16.32
C ALA A 515 11.77 15.62 -16.88
N ILE A 516 10.74 15.31 -17.66
CA ILE A 516 10.47 13.96 -18.21
C ILE A 516 10.25 13.93 -19.73
N GLY A 517 10.45 15.06 -20.41
CA GLY A 517 10.22 15.20 -21.84
C GLY A 517 8.74 15.39 -22.22
N SER A 518 8.47 15.49 -23.52
CA SER A 518 7.10 15.45 -24.03
C SER A 518 6.52 14.05 -23.83
N ALA A 519 5.67 13.86 -22.82
CA ALA A 519 4.87 12.65 -22.70
C ALA A 519 3.91 12.52 -23.90
N HIS A 520 4.00 11.40 -24.63
CA HIS A 520 2.98 11.01 -25.61
C HIS A 520 1.77 10.43 -24.87
N THR A 521 0.95 11.32 -24.30
CA THR A 521 -0.35 11.03 -23.67
C THR A 521 -1.30 12.20 -23.92
#